data_AF-A0A7U9SU57-F1
#
_entry.id   AF-A0A7U9SU57-F1
#
_cell.length_a   1.000
_cell.length_b   1.000
_cell.length_c   1.000
_cell.angle_alpha   90.00
_cell.angle_beta   90.00
_cell.angle_gamma   90.00
#
_symmetry.space_group_name_H-M   'P 1'
#
loop_
_entity.id
_entity.type
_entity.pdbx_description
1 polymer ?
#
loop_
_entity_poly.entity_id
_entity_poly.type
_entity_poly.pdbx_seq_one_letter_code
_entity_poly.pdbx_strand_id
1 'polypeptide(L)' 'MEEYFEIVGSCLCTLRPDIVVHRLTGDGPKALLIAPLWTGNKRQVLNQMQAYLKKHDIWQGKALQ' A
#
# COMPACT_ATOMS: atom_id res chain seq x y z
N MET A 1 3.50 10.10 -1.56
CA MET A 1 2.65 8.93 -1.89
C MET A 1 3.51 7.81 -2.44
N GLU A 2 4.41 8.09 -3.37
CA GLU A 2 5.43 7.12 -3.82
C GLU A 2 6.24 6.55 -2.64
N GLU A 3 6.74 7.39 -1.73
CA GLU A 3 7.43 6.93 -0.51
C GLU A 3 6.60 5.93 0.32
N TYR A 4 5.28 6.17 0.45
CA TYR A 4 4.40 5.23 1.14
C TYR A 4 4.31 3.90 0.41
N PHE A 5 4.23 3.91 -0.93
CA PHE A 5 4.21 2.68 -1.74
C PHE A 5 5.54 1.93 -1.70
N GLU A 6 6.66 2.64 -1.65
CA GLU A 6 7.99 2.06 -1.50
C GLU A 6 8.14 1.33 -0.16
N ILE A 7 7.74 2.00 0.94
CA ILE A 7 7.77 1.41 2.29
C ILE A 7 6.86 0.18 2.36
N VAL A 8 5.59 0.32 1.93
CA VAL A 8 4.63 -0.79 1.94
C VAL A 8 5.08 -1.94 1.05
N GLY A 9 5.60 -1.64 -0.14
CA GLY A 9 6.14 -2.65 -1.06
C GLY A 9 7.30 -3.43 -0.46
N SER A 10 8.21 -2.74 0.23
CA SER A 10 9.33 -3.36 0.95
C SER A 10 8.86 -4.28 2.08
N CYS A 11 7.84 -3.85 2.84
CA CYS A 11 7.19 -4.71 3.83
C CYS A 11 6.55 -5.94 3.20
N LEU A 12 5.83 -5.78 2.07
CA LEU A 12 5.20 -6.91 1.38
C LEU A 12 6.24 -7.93 0.89
N CYS A 13 7.35 -7.48 0.29
CA CYS A 13 8.41 -8.36 -0.20
C CYS A 13 8.96 -9.31 0.88
N THR A 14 9.03 -8.85 2.12
CA THR A 14 9.59 -9.61 3.26
C THR A 14 8.55 -10.42 4.02
N LEU A 15 7.26 -10.21 3.74
CA LEU A 15 6.17 -10.89 4.41
C LEU A 15 5.92 -12.27 3.81
N ARG A 16 5.79 -13.30 4.65
CA ARG A 16 5.49 -14.66 4.18
C ARG A 16 4.14 -14.73 3.45
N PRO A 17 4.00 -15.55 2.40
CA PRO A 17 2.76 -15.64 1.61
C PRO A 17 1.51 -16.10 2.39
N ASP A 18 1.66 -16.77 3.53
CA ASP A 18 0.56 -17.26 4.36
C ASP A 18 -0.02 -16.21 5.33
N ILE A 19 0.60 -15.02 5.40
CA ILE A 19 0.10 -13.92 6.23
C ILE A 19 -0.91 -13.09 5.43
N VAL A 20 -2.09 -12.85 6.01
CA VAL A 20 -3.12 -12.01 5.39
C VAL A 20 -2.99 -10.56 5.84
N VAL A 21 -2.79 -9.65 4.89
CA VAL A 21 -2.80 -8.20 5.15
C VAL A 21 -4.24 -7.67 5.04
N HIS A 22 -4.85 -7.32 6.16
CA HIS A 22 -6.24 -6.86 6.20
C HIS A 22 -6.46 -5.47 5.56
N ARG A 23 -5.50 -4.54 5.69
CA ARG A 23 -5.62 -3.18 5.14
C ARG A 23 -4.26 -2.62 4.74
N LEU A 24 -4.21 -2.02 3.56
CA LEU A 24 -3.04 -1.31 3.01
C LEU A 24 -3.25 0.21 2.94
N THR A 25 -4.45 0.71 3.24
CA THR A 25 -4.78 2.14 3.33
C THR A 25 -6.06 2.29 4.14
N GLY A 26 -6.40 3.52 4.53
CA GLY A 26 -7.59 3.86 5.31
C GLY A 26 -8.46 4.91 4.61
N ASP A 27 -9.73 4.93 4.98
CA ASP A 27 -10.76 5.89 4.56
C ASP A 27 -11.39 6.56 5.78
N GLY A 28 -10.57 7.31 6.52
CA GLY A 28 -11.04 8.08 7.67
C GLY A 28 -12.06 9.16 7.28
N PRO A 29 -12.97 9.57 8.19
CA PRO A 29 -13.90 10.67 7.94
C PRO A 29 -13.16 11.92 7.50
N LYS A 30 -13.54 12.50 6.33
CA LYS A 30 -12.83 13.66 5.75
C LYS A 30 -12.71 14.85 6.70
N ALA A 31 -13.75 15.10 7.50
CA ALA A 31 -13.76 16.20 8.47
C ALA A 31 -12.73 16.04 9.59
N LEU A 32 -12.25 14.81 9.84
CA LEU A 32 -11.26 14.49 10.87
C LEU A 32 -9.88 14.20 10.27
N LEU A 33 -9.74 14.21 8.94
CA LEU A 33 -8.48 13.87 8.28
C LEU A 33 -7.52 15.06 8.32
N ILE A 34 -6.48 14.94 9.15
CA ILE A 34 -5.42 15.96 9.25
C ILE A 34 -4.36 15.72 8.15
N ALA A 35 -3.79 14.51 8.13
CA ALA A 35 -2.80 14.08 7.15
C ALA A 35 -2.65 12.54 7.18
N PRO A 36 -2.11 11.92 6.12
CA PRO A 36 -1.90 12.52 4.81
C PRO A 36 -3.20 12.60 4.01
N LEU A 37 -3.43 13.74 3.35
CA LEU A 37 -4.71 14.07 2.71
C LEU A 37 -5.13 13.08 1.60
N TRP A 38 -4.16 12.44 0.95
CA TRP A 38 -4.42 11.48 -0.11
C TRP A 38 -5.19 10.24 0.36
N THR A 39 -5.15 9.91 1.65
CA THR A 39 -5.94 8.79 2.22
C THR A 39 -7.45 9.02 2.08
N GLY A 40 -7.88 10.28 1.98
CA GLY A 40 -9.28 10.64 1.76
C GLY A 40 -9.85 10.18 0.41
N ASN A 41 -9.02 9.73 -0.52
CA ASN A 41 -9.44 9.14 -1.81
C ASN A 41 -8.95 7.69 -1.95
N LYS A 42 -9.53 6.79 -1.16
CA LYS A 42 -9.21 5.35 -1.12
C LYS A 42 -9.07 4.69 -2.50
N ARG A 43 -10.03 4.92 -3.41
CA ARG A 43 -10.01 4.29 -4.74
C ARG A 43 -8.78 4.72 -5.54
N GLN A 44 -8.45 6.00 -5.51
CA GLN A 44 -7.27 6.52 -6.18
C GLN A 44 -5.99 5.91 -5.59
N VAL A 45 -5.88 5.84 -4.27
CA VAL A 45 -4.70 5.29 -3.58
C VAL A 45 -4.49 3.83 -3.95
N LEU A 46 -5.55 3.02 -3.91
CA LEU A 46 -5.45 1.59 -4.25
C LEU A 46 -5.04 1.37 -5.71
N ASN A 47 -5.62 2.13 -6.65
CA ASN A 47 -5.28 2.03 -8.06
C ASN A 47 -3.81 2.42 -8.31
N GLN A 48 -3.35 3.50 -7.68
CA GLN A 48 -1.95 3.94 -7.82
C GLN A 48 -0.98 2.97 -7.16
N MET A 49 -1.32 2.42 -5.99
CA MET A 49 -0.53 1.39 -5.34
C MET A 49 -0.41 0.15 -6.24
N GLN A 50 -1.51 -0.34 -6.80
CA GLN A 50 -1.48 -1.50 -7.70
C GLN A 50 -0.62 -1.24 -8.95
N ALA A 51 -0.73 -0.06 -9.55
CA ALA A 51 0.09 0.33 -10.68
C ALA A 51 1.58 0.41 -10.32
N TYR A 52 1.91 0.96 -9.15
CA TYR A 52 3.27 1.02 -8.61
C TYR A 52 3.84 -0.39 -8.40
N LEU A 53 3.14 -1.25 -7.66
CA LEU A 53 3.61 -2.62 -7.38
C LEU A 53 3.84 -3.40 -8.68
N LYS A 54 2.94 -3.28 -9.67
CA LYS A 54 3.13 -3.92 -10.99
C LYS A 54 4.33 -3.35 -11.74
N LYS A 55 4.48 -2.03 -11.80
CA LYS A 55 5.59 -1.35 -12.50
C LYS A 55 6.95 -1.73 -11.92
N HIS A 56 7.02 -1.92 -10.60
CA HIS A 56 8.25 -2.22 -9.88
C HIS A 56 8.43 -3.72 -9.60
N ASP A 57 7.57 -4.57 -10.18
CA ASP A 57 7.65 -6.02 -10.04
C ASP A 57 7.58 -6.48 -8.56
N ILE A 58 6.70 -5.91 -7.75
CA ILE A 58 6.61 -6.17 -6.30
C ILE A 58 5.39 -7.06 -6.00
N TRP A 59 5.61 -8.12 -5.23
CA TRP A 59 4.55 -8.96 -4.63
C TRP A 59 4.97 -9.46 -3.25
N GLN A 60 3.98 -9.96 -2.50
CA GLN A 60 4.19 -10.47 -1.16
C GLN A 60 5.13 -11.69 -1.16
N GLY A 61 6.16 -11.66 -0.31
CA GLY A 61 7.12 -12.75 -0.19
C GLY A 61 8.16 -12.83 -1.30
N LYS A 62 8.27 -11.81 -2.16
CA LYS A 62 9.29 -11.76 -3.23
C LYS A 62 10.72 -11.99 -2.73
N ALA A 63 11.07 -11.48 -1.55
CA ALA A 63 12.42 -11.61 -0.98
C ALA A 63 12.67 -12.96 -0.28
N LEU A 64 11.66 -13.82 -0.18
CA LEU A 64 11.75 -15.15 0.46
C LEU A 64 11.87 -16.28 -0.57
N GLN A 65 11.91 -15.94 -1.87
CA GLN A 65 12.08 -16.86 -2.99
C GLN A 65 13.55 -17.07 -3.35
#